data_AF-A0A0Q6EBL5-F1
#
_entry.id   AF-A0A0Q6EBL5-F1
#
_cell.length_a   1.000
_cell.length_b   1.000
_cell.length_c   1.000
_cell.angle_alpha   90.00
_cell.angle_beta   90.00
_cell.angle_gamma   90.00
#
_symmetry.space_group_name_H-M   'P 1'
#
loop_
_entity.id
_entity.type
_entity.pdbx_description
1 polymer ?
#
loop_
_entity_poly.entity_id
_entity_poly.type
_entity_poly.pdbx_seq_one_letter_code
_entity_poly.pdbx_strand_id
1 'polypeptide(L)' 'MRASIAEETAVSNTDSGPYEEGKIAASEGRRITANPYEKDTDEFDLWREGFKSDEDEESDDDMSDE' A
#
# COMPACT_ATOMS: atom_id res chain seq x y z
N MET A 1 -21.91 26.64 -9.69
CA MET A 1 -22.36 25.40 -9.04
C MET A 1 -21.20 24.84 -8.23
N ARG A 2 -21.48 24.35 -7.02
CA ARG A 2 -20.50 23.59 -6.23
C ARG A 2 -20.69 22.12 -6.60
N ALA A 3 -19.70 21.52 -7.24
CA ALA A 3 -19.63 20.07 -7.38
C ALA A 3 -18.34 19.65 -6.69
N SER A 4 -18.50 19.11 -5.49
CA SER A 4 -17.44 18.46 -4.72
C SER A 4 -17.13 17.14 -5.42
N ILE A 5 -15.99 17.06 -6.10
CA ILE A 5 -15.42 15.77 -6.48
C ILE A 5 -14.52 15.32 -5.34
N ALA A 6 -15.14 14.73 -4.32
CA ALA A 6 -14.43 13.75 -3.51
C ALA A 6 -14.37 12.50 -4.38
N GLU A 7 -13.37 12.41 -5.26
CA GLU A 7 -12.93 11.12 -5.78
C GLU A 7 -12.21 10.43 -4.63
N GLU A 8 -13.02 9.88 -3.73
CA GLU A 8 -12.64 8.79 -2.86
C GLU A 8 -12.26 7.64 -3.81
N THR A 9 -10.96 7.50 -4.06
CA THR A 9 -10.38 6.37 -4.77
C THR A 9 -10.58 5.14 -3.89
N ALA A 10 -11.80 4.61 -3.90
CA ALA A 10 -12.13 3.29 -3.40
C ALA A 10 -11.44 2.30 -4.34
N VAL A 11 -10.18 1.99 -4.04
CA VAL A 11 -9.43 0.92 -4.69
C VAL A 11 -10.25 -0.36 -4.52
N SER A 12 -10.64 -0.88 -5.66
CA SER A 12 -11.60 -1.94 -5.90
C SER A 12 -11.39 -3.21 -5.08
N ASN A 13 -12.48 -3.70 -4.49
CA ASN A 13 -12.54 -4.98 -3.81
C ASN A 13 -12.06 -6.16 -4.69
N THR A 14 -11.15 -6.97 -4.13
CA THR A 14 -11.13 -8.45 -4.22
C THR A 14 -10.47 -9.12 -5.45
N ASP A 15 -9.20 -8.80 -5.74
CA ASP A 15 -8.17 -9.80 -6.13
C ASP A 15 -6.76 -9.18 -6.04
N SER A 16 -6.52 -8.33 -5.05
CA SER A 16 -5.17 -7.82 -4.85
C SER A 16 -4.32 -8.96 -4.32
N GLY A 17 -3.36 -9.43 -5.14
CA GLY A 17 -2.43 -10.48 -4.75
C GLY A 17 -1.63 -10.09 -3.49
N PRO A 18 -0.85 -11.02 -2.91
CA PRO A 18 -0.17 -10.81 -1.64
C PRO A 18 0.64 -9.51 -1.59
N TYR A 19 1.28 -9.14 -2.69
CA TYR A 19 2.01 -7.87 -2.85
C TYR A 19 1.14 -6.63 -2.65
N GLU A 20 -0.02 -6.54 -3.29
CA GLU A 20 -0.91 -5.38 -3.16
C GLU A 20 -1.54 -5.29 -1.78
N GLU A 21 -1.89 -6.43 -1.17
CA GLU A 21 -2.31 -6.47 0.23
C GLU A 21 -1.22 -5.98 1.19
N GLY A 22 0.05 -6.25 0.86
CA GLY A 22 1.21 -5.74 1.56
C GLY A 22 1.26 -4.22 1.56
N LYS A 23 1.15 -3.62 0.37
CA LYS A 23 1.11 -2.16 0.19
C LYS A 23 -0.03 -1.53 0.98
N ILE A 24 -1.25 -2.04 0.81
CA ILE A 24 -2.44 -1.55 1.52
C ILE A 24 -2.22 -1.59 3.03
N ALA A 25 -1.67 -2.69 3.56
CA ALA A 25 -1.39 -2.81 4.98
C ALA A 25 -0.34 -1.80 5.47
N ALA A 26 0.64 -1.45 4.64
CA ALA A 26 1.61 -0.40 4.95
C ALA A 26 0.98 0.99 4.94
N SER A 27 0.19 1.32 3.91
CA SER A 27 -0.56 2.58 3.83
C SER A 27 -1.56 2.74 4.98
N GLU A 28 -2.15 1.63 5.47
CA GLU A 28 -3.02 1.60 6.65
C GLU A 28 -2.25 1.73 7.99
N GLY A 29 -0.91 1.75 7.96
CA GLY A 29 -0.06 1.80 9.16
C GLY A 29 -0.10 0.52 10.00
N ARG A 30 -0.44 -0.63 9.39
CA ARG A 30 -0.41 -1.92 10.08
C ARG A 30 1.03 -2.34 10.34
N ARG A 31 1.22 -3.36 11.17
CA ARG A 31 2.55 -3.91 11.45
C ARG A 31 2.86 -5.02 10.47
N ILE A 32 4.14 -5.21 10.15
CA ILE A 32 4.60 -6.35 9.34
C ILE A 32 4.24 -7.72 9.93
N THR A 33 4.00 -7.79 11.25
CA THR A 33 3.51 -9.01 11.94
C THR A 33 2.04 -9.30 11.68
N ALA A 34 1.31 -8.40 11.02
CA ALA A 34 -0.07 -8.58 10.59
C ALA A 34 -0.18 -9.29 9.24
N ASN A 35 0.95 -9.72 8.67
CA ASN A 35 1.00 -10.57 7.48
C ASN A 35 0.13 -11.83 7.73
N PRO A 36 -0.92 -12.07 6.92
CA PRO A 36 -1.80 -13.22 7.10
C PRO A 36 -1.19 -14.53 6.57
N TYR A 37 -0.11 -14.46 5.79
CA TYR A 37 0.54 -15.59 5.14
C TYR A 37 1.54 -16.29 6.09
N GLU A 38 1.72 -17.60 5.90
CA GLU A 38 2.69 -18.37 6.69
C GLU A 38 4.11 -18.00 6.29
N LYS A 39 5.03 -17.95 7.28
CA LYS A 39 6.45 -17.72 7.00
C LYS A 39 6.98 -18.80 6.05
N ASP A 40 7.95 -18.41 5.22
CA ASP A 40 8.57 -19.29 4.21
C ASP A 40 7.63 -19.69 3.04
N THR A 41 6.59 -18.88 2.78
CA THR A 41 5.75 -18.98 1.56
C THR A 41 6.05 -17.82 0.60
N ASP A 42 5.86 -18.05 -0.70
CA ASP A 42 6.02 -17.01 -1.71
C ASP A 42 5.08 -15.82 -1.44
N GLU A 43 3.87 -16.10 -0.95
CA GLU A 43 2.89 -15.08 -0.57
C GLU A 43 3.35 -14.23 0.62
N PHE A 44 4.03 -14.82 1.60
CA PHE A 44 4.59 -14.08 2.74
C PHE A 44 5.68 -13.10 2.29
N ASP A 45 6.56 -13.54 1.39
CA ASP A 45 7.63 -12.70 0.85
C ASP A 45 7.07 -11.59 -0.05
N LEU A 46 6.11 -11.91 -0.93
CA LEU A 46 5.42 -10.94 -1.78
C LEU A 46 4.68 -9.88 -0.95
N TRP A 47 3.95 -10.29 0.09
CA TRP A 47 3.26 -9.35 0.98
C TRP A 47 4.24 -8.46 1.74
N ARG A 48 5.37 -9.01 2.22
CA ARG A 48 6.42 -8.20 2.85
C ARG A 48 7.10 -7.24 1.90
N GLU A 49 7.23 -7.61 0.64
CA GLU A 49 7.81 -6.76 -0.39
C GLU A 49 6.92 -5.54 -0.62
N GLY A 50 5.63 -5.77 -0.88
CA GLY A 50 4.65 -4.68 -1.02
C GLY A 50 4.55 -3.81 0.22
N PHE A 51 4.58 -4.41 1.42
CA PHE A 51 4.55 -3.66 2.68
C PHE A 51 5.74 -2.69 2.83
N LYS A 52 6.90 -2.98 2.24
CA LYS A 52 8.06 -2.09 2.29
C LYS A 52 8.06 -1.06 1.17
N SER A 53 7.40 -1.34 0.04
CA SER A 53 7.39 -0.45 -1.12
C SER A 53 6.71 0.89 -0.83
N ASP A 54 5.71 0.92 0.06
CA ASP A 54 4.97 2.13 0.40
C ASP A 54 5.78 3.10 1.29
N GLU A 55 6.73 2.59 2.10
CA GLU A 55 7.57 3.46 2.96
C GLU A 55 8.59 4.29 2.15
N ASP A 56 8.90 3.91 0.90
CA ASP A 56 9.85 4.61 0.03
C ASP A 56 9.17 5.63 -0.92
N GLU A 57 7.84 5.59 -1.09
CA GLU A 57 7.14 6.48 -2.05
C GLU A 57 6.77 7.87 -1.48
N GLU A 58 6.90 8.10 -0.17
CA GLU A 58 6.62 9.41 0.46
C GLU A 58 7.85 10.35 0.54
N SER A 59 8.79 10.26 -0.40
CA SER A 59 9.98 11.14 -0.45
C SER A 59 10.23 11.82 -1.80
N ASP A 60 9.19 12.04 -2.63
CA ASP A 60 9.32 12.81 -3.89
C ASP A 60 8.75 14.25 -3.81
N ASP A 61 8.41 14.77 -2.63
CA ASP A 61 8.14 16.20 -2.42
C ASP A 61 9.44 16.97 -2.08
N ASP A 62 10.50 16.78 -2.88
CA ASP A 62 11.65 17.69 -2.90
C ASP A 62 11.40 18.79 -3.95
N MET A 63 10.71 19.83 -3.49
CA MET A 63 10.98 21.24 -3.81
C MET A 63 11.87 21.49 -5.05
N SER A 64 11.26 21.62 -6.23
CA SER A 64 11.85 22.42 -7.30
C SER A 64 11.03 23.69 -7.48
N ASP A 65 11.23 24.61 -6.52
CA ASP A 65 10.91 26.02 -6.65
C ASP A 65 11.94 26.63 -7.62
N GLU A 66 11.51 27.01 -8.82
CA GLU A 66 12.18 28.03 -9.66
C GLU A 66 11.18 28.77 -10.57
#